data_AF-A0A931Q1T0-F1
#
_entry.id   AF-A0A931Q1T0-F1
#
_cell.length_a   1.000
_cell.length_b   1.000
_cell.length_c   1.000
_cell.angle_alpha   90.00
_cell.angle_beta   90.00
_cell.angle_gamma   90.00
#
_symmetry.space_group_name_H-M   'P 1'
#
loop_
_entity.id
_entity.type
_entity.pdbx_description
1 polymer ?
#
loop_
_entity_poly.entity_id
_entity_poly.type
_entity_poly.pdbx_seq_one_letter_code
_entity_poly.pdbx_strand_id
1 'polypeptide(L)'
;EAEAEYPVFSNQLKWTLISDKLIKENNLEVNSEELRNYMKQQVMGYFGQMNLGENVEWLDSYVDRMMKDEQQVDSTYRRLITEKLFNWAETQITPVEKAISAENFGKLQQEHEHHHH
;
A
#
# COMPACT_ATOMS: atom_id res chain seq x y z
N GLU A 1 14.36 -27.72 -4.15
CA GLU A 1 13.33 -26.67 -4.08
C GLU A 1 13.28 -26.02 -2.70
N ALA A 2 13.05 -26.76 -1.60
CA ALA A 2 12.98 -26.19 -0.25
C ALA A 2 14.20 -25.33 0.17
N GLU A 3 15.43 -25.73 -0.15
CA GLU A 3 16.64 -24.94 0.18
C GLU A 3 16.76 -23.62 -0.61
N ALA A 4 16.16 -23.54 -1.80
CA ALA A 4 16.18 -22.34 -2.64
C ALA A 4 15.06 -21.34 -2.26
N GLU A 5 13.93 -21.84 -1.77
CA GLU A 5 12.79 -21.02 -1.35
C GLU A 5 12.91 -20.51 0.09
N TYR A 6 13.67 -21.21 0.94
CA TYR A 6 13.85 -20.87 2.35
C TYR A 6 14.38 -19.44 2.60
N PRO A 7 15.37 -18.92 1.86
CA PRO A 7 15.84 -17.54 2.03
C PRO A 7 14.76 -16.49 1.75
N VAL A 8 13.93 -16.71 0.71
CA VAL A 8 12.83 -15.80 0.35
C VAL A 8 11.78 -15.79 1.45
N PHE A 9 11.36 -16.98 1.90
CA PHE A 9 10.41 -17.12 3.00
C PHE A 9 10.93 -16.47 4.29
N SER A 10 12.20 -16.71 4.65
CA SER A 10 12.84 -16.12 5.84
C SER A 10 12.83 -14.59 5.78
N ASN A 11 13.12 -14.00 4.62
CA ASN A 11 13.09 -12.55 4.44
C ASN A 11 11.67 -11.99 4.54
N GLN A 12 10.68 -12.65 3.94
CA GLN A 12 9.27 -12.26 4.07
C GLN A 12 8.80 -12.32 5.52
N LEU A 13 9.12 -13.40 6.24
CA LEU A 13 8.77 -13.55 7.65
C LEU A 13 9.41 -12.45 8.51
N LYS A 14 10.69 -12.12 8.28
CA LYS A 14 11.34 -11.00 8.97
C LYS A 14 10.61 -9.69 8.71
N TRP A 15 10.25 -9.41 7.47
CA TRP A 15 9.48 -8.21 7.12
C TRP A 15 8.15 -8.15 7.86
N THR A 16 7.37 -9.24 7.86
CA THR A 16 6.11 -9.32 8.61
C THR A 16 6.33 -9.02 10.10
N LEU A 17 7.30 -9.69 10.74
CA LEU A 17 7.55 -9.52 12.17
C LEU A 17 8.00 -8.09 12.53
N ILE A 18 8.84 -7.47 11.69
CA ILE A 18 9.29 -6.09 11.89
C ILE A 18 8.11 -5.12 11.73
N SER A 19 7.35 -5.24 10.64
CA SER A 19 6.19 -4.40 10.37
C SER A 19 5.14 -4.50 11.47
N ASP A 20 4.79 -5.72 11.90
CA ASP A 20 3.81 -5.96 12.97
C ASP A 20 4.25 -5.32 14.29
N LYS A 21 5.54 -5.45 14.64
CA LYS A 21 6.09 -4.83 15.84
C LYS A 21 5.97 -3.31 15.77
N LEU A 22 6.37 -2.70 14.66
CA LEU A 22 6.33 -1.24 14.47
C LEU A 22 4.90 -0.70 14.47
N ILE A 23 3.97 -1.39 13.81
CA ILE A 23 2.53 -1.05 13.81
C ILE A 23 2.01 -1.02 15.25
N LYS A 24 2.31 -2.05 16.04
CA LYS A 24 1.83 -2.18 17.42
C LYS A 24 2.46 -1.14 18.35
N GLU A 25 3.78 -0.96 18.31
CA GLU A 25 4.49 -0.05 19.22
C GLU A 25 4.13 1.42 18.99
N ASN A 26 3.77 1.78 17.76
CA ASN A 26 3.42 3.16 17.39
C ASN A 26 1.91 3.38 17.29
N ASN A 27 1.10 2.40 17.72
CA ASN A 27 -0.36 2.45 17.72
C ASN A 27 -0.94 2.87 16.36
N LEU A 28 -0.37 2.33 15.28
CA LEU A 28 -0.84 2.57 13.92
C LEU A 28 -2.11 1.75 13.71
N GLU A 29 -3.20 2.44 13.40
CA GLU A 29 -4.51 1.83 13.22
C GLU A 29 -5.17 2.36 11.96
N VAL A 30 -5.96 1.50 11.31
CA VAL A 30 -6.83 1.87 10.21
C VAL A 30 -8.26 1.68 10.70
N ASN A 31 -9.02 2.76 10.74
CA ASN A 31 -10.41 2.69 11.18
C ASN A 31 -11.37 2.40 10.00
N SER A 32 -12.63 2.08 10.32
CA SER A 32 -13.65 1.74 9.31
C SER A 32 -14.00 2.89 8.36
N GLU A 33 -13.86 4.13 8.80
CA GLU A 33 -14.12 5.31 7.96
C GLU A 33 -13.01 5.47 6.92
N GLU A 34 -11.75 5.26 7.30
CA GLU A 34 -10.60 5.27 6.39
C GLU A 34 -10.72 4.19 5.31
N LEU A 35 -11.11 2.97 5.69
CA LEU A 35 -11.39 1.88 4.75
C LEU A 35 -12.49 2.29 3.75
N ARG A 36 -13.61 2.80 4.26
CA ARG A 36 -14.75 3.24 3.43
C ARG A 36 -14.34 4.36 2.47
N ASN A 37 -13.61 5.36 2.96
CA ASN A 37 -13.17 6.50 2.16
C ASN A 37 -12.19 6.06 1.06
N TYR A 38 -11.24 5.19 1.39
CA TYR A 38 -10.32 4.63 0.40
C TYR A 38 -11.06 3.84 -0.68
N MET A 39 -11.96 2.93 -0.29
CA MET A 39 -12.77 2.15 -1.24
C MET A 39 -13.62 3.07 -2.13
N LYS A 40 -14.25 4.10 -1.55
CA LYS A 40 -15.02 5.11 -2.28
C LYS A 40 -14.16 5.84 -3.32
N GLN A 41 -12.95 6.26 -2.95
CA GLN A 41 -12.00 6.89 -3.86
C GLN A 41 -11.54 5.95 -4.98
N GLN A 42 -11.28 4.67 -4.69
CA GLN A 42 -10.92 3.67 -5.70
C GLN A 42 -12.02 3.51 -6.75
N VAL A 43 -13.27 3.40 -6.30
CA VAL A 43 -14.43 3.29 -7.18
C VAL A 43 -14.61 4.57 -7.99
N MET A 44 -14.54 5.74 -7.35
CA MET A 44 -14.58 7.03 -8.06
C MET A 44 -13.43 7.17 -9.06
N GLY A 45 -12.24 6.67 -8.78
CA GLY A 45 -11.10 6.70 -9.71
C GLY A 45 -11.34 5.82 -10.94
N TYR A 46 -11.98 4.66 -10.75
CA TYR A 46 -12.34 3.76 -11.85
C TYR A 46 -13.46 4.33 -12.74
N PHE A 47 -14.48 4.96 -12.14
CA PHE A 47 -15.64 5.46 -12.86
C PHE A 47 -15.58 6.95 -13.21
N GLY A 48 -14.69 7.75 -12.60
CA GLY A 48 -14.65 9.21 -12.70
C GLY A 48 -14.13 9.76 -14.02
N GLN A 49 -13.63 8.91 -14.93
CA GLN A 49 -13.43 9.27 -16.34
C GLN A 49 -14.71 9.12 -17.18
N MET A 50 -15.66 8.28 -16.75
CA MET A 50 -17.03 8.34 -17.23
C MET A 50 -17.70 9.48 -16.50
N ASN A 51 -18.46 10.32 -17.21
CA ASN A 51 -19.19 11.43 -16.60
C ASN A 51 -20.17 10.85 -15.56
N LEU A 52 -19.74 10.81 -14.29
CA LEU A 52 -20.55 10.42 -13.16
C LEU A 52 -21.62 11.50 -13.04
N GLY A 53 -22.75 11.30 -13.72
CA GLY A 53 -23.92 12.15 -13.57
C GLY A 53 -24.31 12.29 -12.10
N GLU A 54 -25.24 13.18 -11.80
CA GLU A 54 -25.62 13.63 -10.44
C GLU A 54 -26.01 12.52 -9.43
N ASN A 55 -26.04 11.25 -9.82
CA ASN A 55 -26.40 10.14 -8.95
C ASN A 55 -25.16 9.44 -8.35
N VAL A 56 -24.72 9.97 -7.21
CA VAL A 56 -23.70 9.36 -6.33
C VAL A 56 -24.35 8.36 -5.34
N GLU A 57 -25.68 8.25 -5.29
CA GLU A 57 -26.40 7.39 -4.33
C GLU A 57 -26.04 5.90 -4.46
N TRP A 58 -25.76 5.41 -5.67
CA TRP A 58 -25.36 4.02 -5.88
C TRP A 58 -23.99 3.70 -5.27
N LEU A 59 -23.12 4.71 -5.14
CA LEU A 59 -21.74 4.55 -4.67
C LEU A 59 -21.69 4.10 -3.22
N ASP A 60 -22.49 4.72 -2.35
CA ASP A 60 -22.52 4.34 -0.93
C ASP A 60 -23.03 2.91 -0.76
N SER A 61 -24.06 2.50 -1.52
CA SER A 61 -24.55 1.12 -1.54
C SER A 61 -23.53 0.12 -2.05
N TYR A 62 -22.66 0.53 -2.98
CA TYR A 62 -21.60 -0.29 -3.53
C TYR A 62 -20.47 -0.47 -2.51
N VAL A 63 -20.02 0.63 -1.90
CA VAL A 63 -19.01 0.60 -0.83
C VAL A 63 -19.52 -0.19 0.38
N ASP A 64 -20.81 -0.13 0.71
CA ASP A 64 -21.40 -0.99 1.76
C ASP A 64 -21.28 -2.48 1.45
N ARG A 65 -21.35 -2.88 0.17
CA ARG A 65 -21.11 -4.28 -0.23
C ARG A 65 -19.63 -4.63 -0.10
N MET A 66 -18.73 -3.73 -0.51
CA MET A 66 -17.29 -3.92 -0.35
C MET A 66 -16.88 -4.06 1.12
N MET A 67 -17.46 -3.26 2.01
CA MET A 67 -17.22 -3.31 3.46
C MET A 67 -17.74 -4.59 4.13
N LYS A 68 -18.62 -5.35 3.45
CA LYS A 68 -19.10 -6.67 3.90
C LYS A 68 -18.29 -7.83 3.33
N ASP A 69 -17.46 -7.56 2.33
CA ASP A 69 -16.55 -8.54 1.74
C ASP A 69 -15.24 -8.54 2.53
N GLU A 70 -15.04 -9.59 3.33
CA GLU A 70 -13.88 -9.74 4.22
C GLU A 70 -12.55 -9.66 3.45
N GLN A 71 -12.49 -10.20 2.23
CA GLN A 71 -11.27 -10.17 1.41
C GLN A 71 -10.96 -8.75 0.95
N GLN A 72 -11.98 -7.98 0.56
CA GLN A 72 -11.80 -6.57 0.19
C GLN A 72 -11.41 -5.71 1.40
N VAL A 73 -12.01 -5.97 2.57
CA VAL A 73 -11.65 -5.29 3.82
C VAL A 73 -10.21 -5.60 4.22
N ASP A 74 -9.79 -6.88 4.27
CA ASP A 74 -8.43 -7.27 4.67
C ASP A 74 -7.38 -6.72 3.69
N SER A 75 -7.61 -6.83 2.38
CA SER A 75 -6.68 -6.29 1.38
C SER A 75 -6.55 -4.76 1.46
N THR A 76 -7.67 -4.04 1.66
CA THR A 76 -7.65 -2.59 1.84
C THR A 76 -6.96 -2.20 3.14
N TYR A 77 -7.24 -2.91 4.22
CA TYR A 77 -6.59 -2.71 5.52
C TYR A 77 -5.07 -2.88 5.40
N ARG A 78 -4.60 -3.99 4.82
CA ARG A 78 -3.16 -4.27 4.63
C ARG A 78 -2.48 -3.15 3.85
N ARG A 79 -3.13 -2.63 2.82
CA ARG A 79 -2.59 -1.52 2.03
C ARG A 79 -2.47 -0.24 2.86
N LEU A 80 -3.55 0.16 3.52
CA LEU A 80 -3.58 1.38 4.33
C LEU A 80 -2.64 1.31 5.53
N ILE A 81 -2.55 0.17 6.22
CA ILE A 81 -1.66 0.03 7.38
C ILE A 81 -0.19 0.04 6.95
N THR A 82 0.12 -0.54 5.78
CA THR A 82 1.47 -0.48 5.20
C THR A 82 1.83 0.96 4.82
N GLU A 83 0.92 1.69 4.18
CA GLU A 83 1.14 3.10 3.86
C GLU A 83 1.38 3.95 5.12
N LYS A 84 0.55 3.76 6.17
CA LYS A 84 0.75 4.42 7.47
C LYS A 84 2.09 4.07 8.10
N LEU A 85 2.52 2.81 8.02
CA LEU A 85 3.82 2.38 8.51
C LEU A 85 4.96 3.12 7.82
N PHE A 86 4.93 3.23 6.49
CA PHE A 86 5.96 3.94 5.74
C PHE A 86 5.93 5.45 6.00
N ASN A 87 4.74 6.07 6.00
CA ASN A 87 4.60 7.48 6.34
C ASN A 87 5.14 7.77 7.74
N TRP A 88 4.87 6.90 8.72
CA TRP A 88 5.48 7.01 10.05
C TRP A 88 7.00 6.84 9.99
N ALA A 89 7.51 5.81 9.30
CA ALA A 89 8.94 5.53 9.21
C ALA A 89 9.73 6.68 8.58
N GLU A 90 9.16 7.35 7.57
CA GLU A 90 9.73 8.55 6.96
C GLU A 90 9.94 9.68 7.98
N THR A 91 9.04 9.83 8.96
CA THR A 91 9.23 10.83 10.04
C THR A 91 10.36 10.49 11.01
N GLN A 92 10.80 9.23 11.04
CA GLN A 92 11.87 8.76 11.94
C GLN A 92 13.26 8.86 11.32
N ILE A 93 13.35 9.16 10.03
CA ILE A 93 14.62 9.23 9.29
C ILE A 93 14.92 10.66 8.85
N THR A 94 16.19 10.98 8.69
CA THR A 94 16.63 12.22 8.06
C THR A 94 17.15 11.87 6.66
N PRO A 95 16.41 12.21 5.58
CA PRO A 95 16.86 11.89 4.23
C PRO A 95 18.13 12.68 3.89
N VAL A 96 19.06 12.02 3.21
CA VAL A 96 20.28 12.66 2.69
C VAL A 96 20.04 12.97 1.22
N GLU A 97 19.91 14.25 0.89
CA GLU A 97 19.75 14.69 -0.49
C GLU A 97 21.02 14.40 -1.30
N LYS A 98 20.84 13.75 -2.46
CA LYS A 98 21.91 13.47 -3.41
C LYS A 98 21.54 14.00 -4.78
N ALA A 99 22.26 15.02 -5.23
CA ALA A 99 22.10 15.52 -6.59
C ALA A 99 22.51 14.44 -7.61
N ILE A 100 21.64 14.19 -8.58
CA ILE A 100 21.86 13.23 -9.66
C ILE A 100 21.41 13.85 -10.99
N SER A 101 22.15 13.58 -12.07
CA SER A 101 21.74 14.00 -13.41
C SER A 101 20.58 13.13 -13.92
N ALA A 102 19.78 13.65 -14.84
CA ALA A 102 18.70 12.88 -15.47
C ALA A 102 19.22 11.59 -16.14
N GLU A 103 20.39 11.65 -16.77
CA GLU A 103 21.04 10.47 -17.38
C GLU A 103 21.37 9.39 -16.33
N ASN A 104 21.96 9.79 -15.20
CA ASN A 104 22.32 8.85 -14.15
C ASN A 104 21.09 8.31 -13.41
N PHE A 105 20.02 9.12 -13.29
CA PHE A 105 18.75 8.64 -12.77
C PHE A 105 18.13 7.56 -13.68
N GLY A 106 18.18 7.75 -15.00
CA GLY A 106 17.72 6.75 -15.97
C GLY A 106 18.46 5.42 -15.87
N LYS A 107 19.76 5.44 -15.54
CA LYS A 107 20.56 4.22 -15.34
C LYS A 107 20.21 3.45 -14.07
N LEU A 108 19.84 4.14 -12.98
CA LEU A 108 19.40 3.49 -11.74
C LEU A 108 18.15 2.62 -11.96
N GLN A 109 17.24 3.04 -12.84
CA GLN A 109 16.05 2.26 -13.18
C GLN A 109 16.42 0.97 -13.94
N GLN A 110 17.41 1.03 -14.83
CA GLN A 110 17.87 -0.11 -15.64
C GLN A 110 18.59 -1.16 -14.78
N GLU A 111 19.39 -0.74 -13.80
CA GLU A 111 20.05 -1.66 -12.88
C GLU A 111 19.06 -2.48 -12.04
N HIS A 112 17.90 -1.90 -11.67
CA HIS A 112 16.83 -2.61 -10.98
C HIS A 112 16.17 -3.70 -11.84
N GLU A 113 16.01 -3.49 -13.15
CA GLU A 113 15.40 -4.49 -14.06
C GLU A 113 16.27 -5.75 -14.21
N HIS A 114 17.60 -5.61 -14.14
CA HIS A 114 18.53 -6.74 -14.30
C HIS A 114 18.56 -7.72 -13.11
N HIS A 115 18.04 -7.34 -11.95
CA HIS A 115 17.98 -8.21 -10.76
C HIS A 115 16.69 -9.04 -10.63
N HIS A 116 15.71 -8.82 -11.53
CA HIS A 116 14.42 -9.51 -11.51
C HIS A 116 14.24 -10.54 -12.64
N HIS A 117 15.32 -10.90 -13.34
CA HIS A 117 15.37 -11.99 -14.33
C HIS A 117 16.19 -13.18 -13.83
#